data_AF-A0A9E5UA99-F1
#
_entry.id   AF-A0A9E5UA99-F1
#
_cell.length_a   1.000
_cell.length_b   1.000
_cell.length_c   1.000
_cell.angle_alpha   90.00
_cell.angle_beta   90.00
_cell.angle_gamma   90.00
#
_symmetry.space_group_name_H-M   'P 1'
#
loop_
_entity.id
_entity.type
_entity.pdbx_description
1 polymer ?
#
loop_
_entity_poly.entity_id
_entity_poly.type
_entity_poly.pdbx_seq_one_letter_code
_entity_poly.pdbx_strand_id
1 'polypeptide(L)' 'CTAPLSFTMVDLGKSPLCQTMLSRSQLNEMEPFYPLHVYVCGECSLVQLEEYVSPAEIFSEYN' A
#
# COMPACT_ATOMS: atom_id res chain seq x y z
N CYS A 1 -9.35 -4.75 -17.56
CA CYS A 1 -9.26 -4.44 -19.00
C CYS A 1 -7.85 -4.02 -19.46
N THR A 2 -6.80 -4.16 -18.63
CA THR A 2 -5.41 -3.73 -18.95
C THR A 2 -5.24 -2.25 -19.32
N ALA A 3 -6.30 -1.45 -19.22
CA ALA A 3 -6.23 -0.01 -19.43
C ALA A 3 -5.37 0.64 -18.33
N PRO A 4 -4.57 1.67 -18.68
CA PRO A 4 -3.78 2.40 -17.70
C PRO A 4 -4.68 3.06 -16.64
N LEU A 5 -4.21 3.07 -15.40
CA LEU A 5 -4.89 3.75 -14.28
C LEU A 5 -4.32 5.16 -14.15
N SER A 6 -5.13 6.17 -14.45
CA SER A 6 -4.71 7.60 -14.40
C SER A 6 -5.64 8.49 -13.57
N PHE A 7 -6.83 7.99 -13.20
CA PHE A 7 -7.79 8.76 -12.42
C PHE A 7 -7.63 8.46 -10.95
N THR A 8 -7.34 9.50 -10.16
CA THR A 8 -7.30 9.39 -8.70
C THR A 8 -8.70 9.13 -8.18
N MET A 9 -8.88 8.07 -7.41
CA MET A 9 -10.08 7.85 -6.61
C MET A 9 -9.92 8.50 -5.23
N VAL A 10 -8.82 8.21 -4.55
CA VAL A 10 -8.47 8.80 -3.25
C VAL A 10 -6.97 8.75 -3.04
N ASP A 11 -6.42 9.82 -2.47
CA ASP A 11 -5.03 9.88 -2.00
C ASP A 11 -5.05 10.12 -0.49
N LEU A 12 -4.48 9.17 0.27
CA LEU A 12 -4.41 9.20 1.73
C LEU A 12 -3.01 9.61 2.24
N GLY A 13 -2.10 10.01 1.34
CA GLY A 13 -0.73 10.35 1.67
C GLY A 13 0.14 9.11 1.83
N LYS A 14 1.01 9.10 2.85
CA LYS A 14 1.90 7.97 3.12
C LYS A 14 1.55 7.31 4.45
N SER A 15 1.56 5.99 4.45
CA SER A 15 1.26 5.16 5.63
C SER A 15 2.25 4.00 5.73
N PRO A 16 2.51 3.48 6.93
CA PRO A 16 3.28 2.26 7.09
C PRO A 16 2.44 1.03 6.75
N LEU A 17 3.08 -0.13 6.72
CA LEU A 17 2.39 -1.42 6.56
C LEU A 17 1.54 -1.72 7.81
N CYS A 18 0.25 -2.01 7.63
CA CYS A 18 -0.66 -2.29 8.73
C CYS A 18 -0.37 -3.64 9.44
N GLN A 19 0.33 -4.54 8.76
CA GLN A 19 0.79 -5.83 9.26
C GLN A 19 2.02 -5.71 10.18
N THR A 20 2.76 -4.60 10.15
CA THR A 20 3.96 -4.43 10.98
C THR A 20 3.60 -3.72 12.28
N MET A 21 3.46 -4.47 13.38
CA MET A 21 3.22 -3.88 14.70
C MET A 21 4.54 -3.60 15.43
N LEU A 22 4.77 -2.34 15.77
CA LEU A 22 5.95 -1.94 16.53
C LEU A 22 5.83 -2.30 18.02
N SER A 23 6.90 -2.89 18.57
CA SER A 23 7.06 -3.05 20.03
C SER A 23 7.58 -1.76 20.67
N ARG A 24 7.51 -1.67 22.01
CA ARG A 24 7.98 -0.48 22.75
C ARG A 24 9.45 -0.14 22.52
N SER A 25 10.29 -1.14 22.30
CA SER A 25 11.71 -0.95 22.01
C SER A 25 11.96 -0.36 20.62
N GLN A 26 11.01 -0.52 19.69
CA GLN A 26 11.15 -0.12 18.29
C GLN A 26 10.60 1.29 17.99
N LEU A 27 10.06 2.00 18.99
CA LEU A 27 9.44 3.32 18.79
C LEU A 27 10.38 4.40 18.23
N ASN A 28 11.69 4.22 18.38
CA ASN A 28 12.71 5.13 17.84
C ASN A 28 13.46 4.52 16.64
N GLU A 29 13.03 3.36 16.16
CA GLU A 29 13.57 2.74 14.95
C GLU A 29 12.90 3.34 13.71
N MET A 30 13.54 3.16 12.56
CA MET A 30 12.97 3.57 11.29
C MET A 30 11.74 2.70 10.97
N GLU A 31 10.67 3.34 10.51
CA GLU A 31 9.49 2.70 9.97
C GLU A 31 9.34 3.10 8.48
N PRO A 32 9.20 2.17 7.54
CA PRO A 32 8.99 2.48 6.12
C PRO A 32 7.56 2.99 5.88
N PHE A 33 7.42 4.05 5.09
CA PHE A 33 6.13 4.63 4.72
C PHE A 33 5.96 4.58 3.20
N TYR A 34 4.82 4.07 2.75
CA TYR A 34 4.49 3.88 1.33
C TYR A 34 3.33 4.78 0.91
N PRO A 35 3.31 5.27 -0.34
CA PRO A 35 2.17 6.04 -0.85
C PRO A 35 0.90 5.19 -0.87
N LEU A 36 -0.18 5.73 -0.28
CA LEU A 36 -1.51 5.14 -0.27
C LEU A 36 -2.41 5.95 -1.21
N HIS A 37 -2.09 5.87 -2.51
CA HIS A 37 -2.77 6.57 -3.58
C HIS A 37 -3.52 5.57 -4.47
N VAL A 38 -4.85 5.60 -4.37
CA VAL A 38 -5.75 4.67 -5.05
C VAL A 38 -6.22 5.29 -6.36
N TYR A 39 -6.13 4.51 -7.43
CA TYR A 39 -6.64 4.87 -8.75
C TYR A 39 -7.89 4.08 -9.11
N VAL A 40 -8.69 4.63 -10.00
CA VAL A 40 -9.86 3.97 -10.59
C VAL A 40 -9.74 3.90 -12.11
N CYS A 41 -10.09 2.75 -12.67
CA CYS A 41 -10.16 2.54 -14.11
C CYS A 41 -11.43 3.17 -14.69
N GLY A 42 -11.28 4.06 -15.67
CA GLY A 42 -12.42 4.66 -16.37
C GLY A 42 -13.21 3.70 -17.27
N GLU A 43 -12.67 2.52 -17.59
CA GLU A 43 -13.32 1.56 -18.50
C GLU A 43 -14.04 0.42 -17.78
N CYS A 44 -13.41 -0.15 -16.75
CA CYS A 44 -13.96 -1.33 -16.05
C CYS A 44 -14.23 -1.09 -14.56
N SER A 45 -14.08 0.15 -14.09
CA SER A 45 -14.30 0.56 -12.68
C SER A 45 -13.46 -0.19 -11.65
N LEU A 46 -12.37 -0.85 -12.07
CA LEU A 46 -11.39 -1.44 -11.17
C LEU A 46 -10.75 -0.34 -10.31
N VAL A 47 -10.72 -0.55 -9.00
CA VAL A 47 -10.06 0.33 -8.04
C VAL A 47 -8.82 -0.38 -7.54
N GLN A 48 -7.64 0.25 -7.67
CA GLN A 48 -6.37 -0.41 -7.36
C GLN A 48 -5.29 0.57 -6.87
N LEU A 49 -4.38 0.06 -6.05
CA LEU A 49 -3.13 0.71 -5.64
C LEU A 49 -1.97 0.30 -6.57
N GLU A 50 -0.88 1.05 -6.51
CA GLU A 50 0.42 0.61 -7.02
C GLU A 50 1.05 -0.44 -6.08
N GLU A 51 1.83 -1.36 -6.65
CA GLU A 51 2.54 -2.39 -5.89
C GLU A 51 3.90 -1.85 -5.43
N TYR A 52 3.99 -1.42 -4.18
CA TYR A 52 5.25 -0.95 -3.58
C TYR A 52 5.97 -2.03 -2.76
N VAL A 53 5.24 -3.04 -2.29
CA VAL A 53 5.74 -4.09 -1.38
C VAL A 53 5.24 -5.44 -1.87
N SER A 54 6.12 -6.43 -1.92
CA SER A 54 5.77 -7.76 -2.41
C SER A 54 4.85 -8.51 -1.43
N PRO A 55 4.05 -9.48 -1.91
CA PRO A 55 3.27 -10.34 -1.04
C PRO A 55 4.12 -11.10 -0.02
N ALA A 56 5.34 -11.50 -0.39
CA ALA A 56 6.26 -12.22 0.50
C ALA A 56 6.67 -11.37 1.71
N GLU A 57 6.83 -10.06 1.54
CA GLU A 57 7.14 -9.12 2.63
C GLU A 57 5.90 -8.84 3.48
N ILE A 58 4.75 -8.59 2.85
CA ILE A 58 3.44 -8.32 3.47
C ILE A 58 2.99 -9.47 4.37
N PHE A 59 3.21 -10.72 3.97
CA PHE A 59 2.74 -11.91 4.67
C PHE A 59 3.86 -12.71 5.35
N SER A 60 5.01 -12.08 5.59
CA SER A 60 6.18 -12.73 6.20
C SER A 60 5.90 -13.40 7.55
N GLU A 61 4.92 -12.90 8.31
CA GLU A 61 4.53 -13.43 9.64
C GLU A 61 3.54 -14.61 9.60
N TYR A 62 3.05 -15.04 8.42
CA TYR A 62 2.01 -16.07 8.28
C TYR A 62 2.54 -17.44 7.79
N ASN A 63 3.84 -17.70 7.93
CA ASN A 63 4.48 -18.97 7.58
C ASN A 63 4.53 -19.97 8.74
#